data_AF-A0A7T0BYU0-F1
#
_entry.id   AF-A0A7T0BYU0-F1
#
_cell.length_a   1.000
_cell.length_b   1.000
_cell.length_c   1.000
_cell.angle_alpha   90.00
_cell.angle_beta   90.00
_cell.angle_gamma   90.00
#
_symmetry.space_group_name_H-M   'P 1'
#
loop_
_entity.id
_entity.type
_entity.pdbx_description
1 polymer ?
#
loop_
_entity_poly.entity_id
_entity_poly.type
_entity_poly.pdbx_seq_one_letter_code
_entity_poly.pdbx_strand_id
1 'polypeptide(L)'
;MAFLIFVLFFTKRILAFGNALKPTHIGPHLLLGLGAGALVALSPLLLNKLINVTALSQELLFKGADLRALEQPPLSMLTLLELFILKPVLGQIMLIGFFMSPIAVRIRTISFALVATLLFPVFYWDFSLGMALIGTISALMFRFTGTLYSGICFQALCSLAGVLVVYVAPKTITLFGVLF
;
A
#
# COMPACT_ATOMS: atom_id res chain seq x y z
N MET A 1 -9.98 -14.97 -1.81
CA MET A 1 -10.44 -13.77 -2.55
C MET A 1 -11.54 -14.06 -3.60
N ALA A 2 -11.43 -15.11 -4.43
CA ALA A 2 -12.40 -15.39 -5.51
C ALA A 2 -13.87 -15.51 -5.05
N PHE A 3 -14.14 -16.16 -3.92
CA PHE A 3 -15.48 -16.29 -3.34
C PHE A 3 -16.10 -14.93 -2.93
N LEU A 4 -15.28 -14.00 -2.48
CA LEU A 4 -15.73 -12.69 -2.00
C LEU A 4 -16.02 -11.73 -3.17
N ILE A 5 -15.26 -11.85 -4.27
CA ILE A 5 -15.55 -11.19 -5.55
C ILE A 5 -16.86 -11.72 -6.14
N PHE A 6 -17.07 -13.04 -6.08
CA PHE A 6 -18.30 -13.71 -6.53
C PHE A 6 -19.53 -13.22 -5.75
N VAL A 7 -19.45 -13.11 -4.42
CA VAL A 7 -20.53 -12.58 -3.57
C VAL A 7 -20.82 -11.09 -3.85
N LEU A 8 -19.79 -10.27 -4.09
CA LEU A 8 -19.95 -8.84 -4.41
C LEU A 8 -20.62 -8.62 -5.78
N PHE A 9 -20.29 -9.43 -6.77
CA PHE A 9 -20.90 -9.38 -8.10
C PHE A 9 -22.39 -9.75 -8.04
N PHE A 10 -22.74 -10.79 -7.26
CA PHE A 10 -24.11 -11.28 -7.16
C PHE A 10 -25.04 -10.40 -6.30
N THR A 11 -24.53 -9.66 -5.32
CA THR A 11 -25.38 -8.87 -4.39
C THR A 11 -25.82 -7.50 -4.93
N LYS A 12 -25.45 -7.11 -6.16
CA LYS A 12 -25.75 -5.79 -6.78
C LYS A 12 -25.36 -4.56 -5.94
N ARG A 13 -24.66 -4.73 -4.80
CA ARG A 13 -24.14 -3.64 -3.95
C ARG A 13 -23.00 -2.86 -4.60
N ILE A 14 -22.53 -3.28 -5.78
CA ILE A 14 -21.61 -2.49 -6.63
C ILE A 14 -22.20 -1.11 -6.99
N LEU A 15 -23.52 -0.95 -7.00
CA LEU A 15 -24.18 0.36 -7.15
C LEU A 15 -24.06 1.28 -5.92
N ALA A 16 -23.78 0.75 -4.73
CA ALA A 16 -23.56 1.54 -3.52
C ALA A 16 -22.19 2.26 -3.51
N PHE A 17 -21.30 1.93 -4.45
CA PHE A 17 -20.01 2.61 -4.67
C PHE A 17 -20.17 3.90 -5.48
N GLY A 18 -21.41 4.29 -5.83
CA GLY A 18 -21.71 5.35 -6.78
C GLY A 18 -21.12 6.72 -6.45
N ASN A 19 -20.67 6.98 -5.22
CA ASN A 19 -19.90 8.18 -4.85
C ASN A 19 -18.38 7.98 -4.81
N ALA A 20 -17.91 6.77 -4.50
CA ALA A 20 -16.49 6.43 -4.29
C ALA A 20 -15.68 6.24 -5.60
N LEU A 21 -16.39 5.94 -6.69
CA LEU A 21 -15.85 5.76 -8.05
C LEU A 21 -16.32 6.86 -9.02
N LYS A 22 -16.80 8.00 -8.51
CA LYS A 22 -17.22 9.11 -9.38
C LYS A 22 -16.01 9.67 -10.13
N PRO A 23 -16.15 9.97 -11.43
CA PRO A 23 -15.06 10.56 -12.20
C PRO A 23 -14.77 12.03 -11.85
N THR A 24 -15.54 12.61 -10.93
CA THR A 24 -15.33 13.98 -10.46
C THR A 24 -14.00 14.07 -9.71
N HIS A 25 -13.10 14.93 -10.19
CA HIS A 25 -11.81 15.24 -9.54
C HIS A 25 -10.79 14.09 -9.55
N ILE A 26 -10.86 13.18 -10.54
CA ILE A 26 -9.87 12.09 -10.72
C ILE A 26 -8.43 12.62 -10.69
N GLY A 27 -8.12 13.66 -11.47
CA GLY A 27 -6.74 14.15 -11.62
C GLY A 27 -6.08 14.53 -10.29
N PRO A 28 -6.62 15.49 -9.52
CA PRO A 28 -6.06 15.90 -8.24
C PRO A 28 -5.97 14.76 -7.21
N HIS A 29 -6.97 13.89 -7.14
CA HIS A 29 -6.98 12.79 -6.16
C HIS A 29 -5.96 11.71 -6.53
N LEU A 30 -5.79 11.45 -7.82
CA LEU A 30 -4.79 10.53 -8.33
C LEU A 30 -3.38 11.10 -8.10
N LEU A 31 -3.17 12.39 -8.31
CA LEU A 31 -1.92 13.08 -7.97
C LEU A 31 -1.60 13.01 -6.47
N LEU A 32 -2.60 13.14 -5.60
CA LEU A 32 -2.41 13.01 -4.15
C LEU A 32 -1.97 11.58 -3.79
N GLY A 33 -2.61 10.57 -4.37
CA GLY A 33 -2.22 9.15 -4.28
C GLY A 33 -0.79 8.90 -4.74
N LEU A 34 -0.48 9.34 -5.96
CA LEU A 34 0.84 9.20 -6.57
C LEU A 34 1.92 9.95 -5.79
N GLY A 35 1.66 11.17 -5.36
CA GLY A 35 2.63 11.99 -4.63
C GLY A 35 3.00 11.37 -3.28
N ALA A 36 1.99 10.98 -2.49
CA ALA A 36 2.23 10.30 -1.23
C ALA A 36 2.94 8.95 -1.42
N GLY A 37 2.53 8.18 -2.44
CA GLY A 37 3.14 6.89 -2.74
C GLY A 37 4.57 7.02 -3.28
N ALA A 38 4.84 8.03 -4.09
CA ALA A 38 6.16 8.30 -4.66
C ALA A 38 7.15 8.68 -3.55
N LEU A 39 6.72 9.45 -2.55
CA LEU A 39 7.53 9.74 -1.38
C LEU A 39 7.98 8.45 -0.67
N VAL A 40 7.05 7.50 -0.49
CA VAL A 40 7.37 6.19 0.10
C VAL A 40 8.28 5.38 -0.80
N ALA A 41 7.99 5.30 -2.11
CA ALA A 41 8.80 4.52 -3.06
C ALA A 41 10.22 5.08 -3.25
N LEU A 42 10.40 6.39 -3.17
CA LEU A 42 11.71 7.03 -3.26
C LEU A 42 12.51 6.94 -1.95
N SER A 43 11.85 6.80 -0.80
CA SER A 43 12.52 6.75 0.50
C SER A 43 13.62 5.67 0.62
N PRO A 44 13.44 4.40 0.19
CA PRO A 44 14.52 3.41 0.24
C PRO A 44 15.66 3.73 -0.72
N LEU A 45 15.39 4.33 -1.88
CA LEU A 45 16.45 4.69 -2.82
C LEU A 45 17.34 5.81 -2.27
N LEU A 46 16.71 6.84 -1.70
CA LEU A 46 17.41 7.96 -1.07
C LEU A 46 18.23 7.49 0.14
N LEU A 47 17.65 6.61 0.97
CA LEU A 47 18.32 6.06 2.15
C LEU A 47 19.51 5.18 1.76
N ASN A 48 19.37 4.33 0.72
CA ASN A 48 20.47 3.53 0.21
C ASN A 48 21.63 4.41 -0.29
N LYS A 49 21.30 5.48 -1.01
CA LYS A 49 22.30 6.45 -1.46
C LYS A 49 23.02 7.11 -0.29
N LEU A 50 22.26 7.49 0.75
CA LEU A 50 22.82 8.09 1.96
C LEU A 50 23.79 7.12 2.66
N ILE A 51 23.40 5.87 2.87
CA ILE A 51 24.26 4.82 3.47
C ILE A 51 25.56 4.62 2.70
N ASN A 52 25.51 4.67 1.36
CA ASN A 52 26.69 4.51 0.52
C ASN A 52 27.61 5.74 0.57
N VAL A 53 27.07 6.96 0.74
CA VAL A 53 27.86 8.19 0.80
C VAL A 53 28.47 8.41 2.19
N THR A 54 27.81 8.00 3.27
CA THR A 54 28.22 8.27 4.66
C THR A 54 29.21 7.26 5.24
N ALA A 55 29.79 6.38 4.42
CA ALA A 55 30.63 5.25 4.83
C ALA A 55 29.95 4.22 5.77
N LEU A 56 28.69 4.42 6.17
CA LEU A 56 27.89 3.47 6.97
C LEU A 56 27.80 2.10 6.31
N SER A 57 27.92 2.01 4.99
CA SER A 57 27.93 0.74 4.26
C SER A 57 29.00 -0.27 4.74
N GLN A 58 30.05 0.17 5.44
CA GLN A 58 31.12 -0.68 5.96
C GLN A 58 30.85 -1.21 7.37
N GLU A 59 29.82 -0.70 8.05
CA GLU A 59 29.44 -1.12 9.39
C GLU A 59 28.90 -2.55 9.41
N LEU A 60 29.10 -3.24 10.54
CA LEU A 60 28.66 -4.63 10.74
C LEU A 60 27.17 -4.82 10.42
N LEU A 61 26.36 -3.79 10.66
CA LEU A 61 24.91 -3.79 10.44
C LEU A 61 24.51 -4.00 8.96
N PHE A 62 25.32 -3.53 8.01
CA PHE A 62 25.01 -3.60 6.57
C PHE A 62 25.82 -4.70 5.85
N LYS A 63 26.73 -5.35 6.56
CA LYS A 63 27.59 -6.40 6.01
C LYS A 63 26.75 -7.61 5.60
N GLY A 64 26.85 -8.01 4.34
CA GLY A 64 26.09 -9.13 3.79
C GLY A 64 24.64 -8.80 3.39
N ALA A 65 24.20 -7.53 3.51
CA ALA A 65 22.87 -7.13 3.04
C ALA A 65 22.70 -7.37 1.54
N ASP A 66 23.76 -7.17 0.75
CA ASP A 66 23.73 -7.36 -0.72
C ASP A 66 23.51 -8.83 -1.13
N LEU A 67 23.84 -9.79 -0.24
CA LEU A 67 23.60 -11.22 -0.49
C LEU A 67 22.10 -11.56 -0.49
N ARG A 68 21.28 -10.78 0.23
CA ARG A 68 19.83 -11.01 0.33
C ARG A 68 19.12 -10.84 -1.01
N ALA A 69 19.61 -9.95 -1.88
CA ALA A 69 19.01 -9.75 -3.20
C ALA A 69 19.28 -10.96 -4.13
N LEU A 70 20.39 -11.67 -3.95
CA LEU A 70 20.76 -12.86 -4.71
C LEU A 70 19.95 -14.10 -4.32
N GLU A 71 19.39 -14.12 -3.11
CA GLU A 71 18.55 -15.20 -2.59
C GLU A 71 17.08 -15.09 -3.05
N GLN A 72 16.69 -13.98 -3.68
CA GLN A 72 15.30 -13.74 -4.06
C GLN A 72 14.98 -14.35 -5.43
N PRO A 73 13.82 -15.02 -5.57
CA PRO A 73 13.40 -15.55 -6.86
C PRO A 73 13.16 -14.42 -7.86
N PRO A 74 13.38 -14.66 -9.16
CA PRO A 74 13.08 -13.66 -10.18
C PRO A 74 11.60 -13.32 -10.19
N LEU A 75 11.29 -12.02 -10.32
CA LEU A 75 9.91 -11.54 -10.41
C LEU A 75 9.30 -11.93 -11.75
N SER A 76 8.24 -12.73 -11.71
CA SER A 76 7.43 -13.03 -12.90
C SER A 76 6.51 -11.85 -13.24
N MET A 77 6.13 -11.70 -14.52
CA MET A 77 5.12 -10.70 -14.93
C MET A 77 3.80 -10.87 -14.18
N LEU A 78 3.40 -12.10 -13.89
CA LEU A 78 2.17 -12.39 -13.15
C LEU A 78 2.27 -11.85 -11.71
N THR A 79 3.41 -12.05 -11.05
CA THR A 79 3.68 -11.54 -9.70
C THR A 79 3.64 -10.00 -9.69
N LEU A 80 4.22 -9.36 -10.70
CA LEU A 80 4.17 -7.90 -10.83
C LEU A 80 2.72 -7.41 -11.02
N LEU A 81 1.95 -8.04 -11.92
CA LEU A 81 0.56 -7.68 -12.15
C LEU A 81 -0.29 -7.83 -10.87
N GLU A 82 -0.07 -8.92 -10.14
CA GLU A 82 -0.75 -9.16 -8.87
C GLU A 82 -0.41 -8.08 -7.84
N LEU A 83 0.87 -7.77 -7.68
CA LEU A 83 1.36 -6.85 -6.66
C LEU A 83 0.97 -5.38 -6.94
N PHE A 84 1.02 -4.96 -8.21
CA PHE A 84 0.84 -3.55 -8.59
C PHE A 84 -0.59 -3.18 -8.94
N ILE A 85 -1.38 -4.12 -9.45
CA ILE A 85 -2.71 -3.82 -9.95
C ILE A 85 -3.74 -4.60 -9.15
N LEU A 86 -3.66 -5.93 -9.14
CA LEU A 86 -4.75 -6.75 -8.61
C LEU A 86 -4.92 -6.54 -7.10
N LYS A 87 -3.84 -6.67 -6.33
CA LYS A 87 -3.84 -6.56 -4.86
C LYS A 87 -4.27 -5.16 -4.39
N PRO A 88 -3.72 -4.05 -4.91
CA PRO A 88 -4.15 -2.70 -4.53
C PRO A 88 -5.60 -2.41 -4.92
N VAL A 89 -6.01 -2.74 -6.15
CA VAL A 89 -7.38 -2.46 -6.61
C VAL A 89 -8.41 -3.26 -5.81
N LEU A 90 -8.22 -4.57 -5.66
CA LEU A 90 -9.16 -5.42 -4.94
C LEU A 90 -9.24 -5.04 -3.47
N GLY A 91 -8.09 -4.82 -2.83
CA GLY A 91 -8.06 -4.47 -1.42
C GLY A 91 -8.72 -3.14 -1.11
N GLN A 92 -8.45 -2.11 -1.92
CA GLN A 92 -9.07 -0.80 -1.72
C GLN A 92 -10.58 -0.83 -1.98
N ILE A 93 -11.02 -1.53 -3.04
CA ILE A 93 -12.45 -1.68 -3.33
C ILE A 93 -13.14 -2.46 -2.20
N MET A 94 -12.56 -3.57 -1.73
CA MET A 94 -13.17 -4.39 -0.69
C MET A 94 -13.11 -3.71 0.68
N LEU A 95 -11.93 -3.30 1.16
CA LEU A 95 -11.80 -2.76 2.50
C LEU A 95 -12.37 -1.35 2.58
N ILE A 96 -11.84 -0.43 1.80
CA ILE A 96 -12.22 0.98 1.90
C ILE A 96 -13.59 1.21 1.27
N GLY A 97 -13.80 0.68 0.06
CA GLY A 97 -15.04 0.87 -0.68
C GLY A 97 -16.24 0.15 -0.07
N PHE A 98 -16.12 -1.14 0.24
CA PHE A 98 -17.25 -1.93 0.72
C PHE A 98 -17.43 -1.90 2.24
N PHE A 99 -16.38 -2.22 3.01
CA PHE A 99 -16.50 -2.28 4.47
C PHE A 99 -16.49 -0.90 5.13
N MET A 100 -15.58 -0.02 4.71
CA MET A 100 -15.37 1.26 5.40
C MET A 100 -16.32 2.36 4.92
N SER A 101 -16.74 2.38 3.65
CA SER A 101 -17.60 3.47 3.13
C SER A 101 -18.90 3.69 3.92
N PRO A 102 -19.66 2.66 4.36
CA PRO A 102 -20.84 2.86 5.20
C PRO A 102 -20.50 3.38 6.60
N ILE A 103 -19.34 2.98 7.12
CA ILE A 103 -18.85 3.34 8.45
C ILE A 103 -18.38 4.79 8.47
N ALA A 104 -17.77 5.27 7.38
CA ALA A 104 -17.27 6.63 7.25
C ALA A 104 -18.31 7.68 7.67
N VAL A 105 -19.57 7.55 7.28
CA VAL A 105 -20.61 8.55 7.59
C VAL A 105 -20.95 8.57 9.10
N ARG A 106 -20.69 7.49 9.84
CA ARG A 106 -21.16 7.30 11.22
C ARG A 106 -20.12 7.59 12.29
N ILE A 107 -18.83 7.59 11.95
CA ILE A 107 -17.75 7.71 12.93
C ILE A 107 -16.82 8.89 12.68
N ARG A 108 -16.11 9.32 13.73
CA ARG A 108 -15.10 10.39 13.66
C ARG A 108 -13.88 9.91 12.87
N THR A 109 -13.16 10.86 12.26
CA THR A 109 -12.00 10.59 11.39
C THR A 109 -10.91 9.75 12.07
N ILE A 110 -10.61 10.02 13.35
CA ILE A 110 -9.60 9.26 14.10
C ILE A 110 -10.02 7.80 14.28
N SER A 111 -11.27 7.57 14.70
CA SER A 111 -11.82 6.22 14.84
C SER A 111 -11.87 5.49 13.51
N PHE A 112 -12.17 6.21 12.41
CA PHE A 112 -12.15 5.67 11.06
C PHE A 112 -10.76 5.18 10.65
N ALA A 113 -9.74 5.99 10.90
CA ALA A 113 -8.37 5.62 10.64
C ALA A 113 -7.95 4.39 11.46
N LEU A 114 -8.24 4.37 12.77
CA LEU A 114 -7.90 3.26 13.66
C LEU A 114 -8.55 1.94 13.25
N VAL A 115 -9.82 1.96 12.84
CA VAL A 115 -10.50 0.74 12.33
C VAL A 115 -9.79 0.24 11.08
N ALA A 116 -9.39 1.13 10.17
CA ALA A 116 -8.66 0.73 8.97
C ALA A 116 -7.25 0.19 9.28
N THR A 117 -6.55 0.77 10.28
CA THR A 117 -5.25 0.30 10.78
C THR A 117 -5.30 -1.16 11.21
N LEU A 118 -6.41 -1.58 11.84
CA LEU A 118 -6.60 -2.96 12.29
C LEU A 118 -7.14 -3.87 11.18
N LEU A 119 -8.03 -3.37 10.33
CA LEU A 119 -8.71 -4.17 9.32
C LEU A 119 -7.79 -4.60 8.18
N PHE A 120 -6.86 -3.73 7.75
CA PHE A 120 -5.95 -4.02 6.64
C PHE A 120 -5.05 -5.21 6.91
N PRO A 121 -4.30 -5.25 8.03
CA PRO A 121 -3.47 -6.41 8.38
C PRO A 121 -4.25 -7.72 8.42
N VAL A 122 -5.44 -7.70 9.02
CA VAL A 122 -6.31 -8.88 9.14
C VAL A 122 -6.78 -9.37 7.77
N PHE A 123 -7.14 -8.47 6.87
CA PHE A 123 -7.65 -8.83 5.55
C PHE A 123 -6.59 -9.47 4.65
N TYR A 124 -5.36 -8.96 4.72
CA TYR A 124 -4.24 -9.51 3.95
C TYR A 124 -3.52 -10.66 4.64
N TRP A 125 -3.92 -10.98 5.87
CA TRP A 125 -3.22 -11.94 6.73
C TRP A 125 -1.74 -11.60 6.90
N ASP A 126 -1.46 -10.30 7.02
CA ASP A 126 -0.12 -9.72 7.05
C ASP A 126 -0.08 -8.66 8.15
N PHE A 127 0.52 -9.01 9.28
CA PHE A 127 0.56 -8.17 10.49
C PHE A 127 1.73 -7.18 10.52
N SER A 128 2.36 -6.92 9.36
CA SER A 128 3.40 -5.90 9.25
C SER A 128 2.87 -4.50 9.58
N LEU A 129 3.75 -3.67 10.14
CA LEU A 129 3.45 -2.28 10.44
C LEU A 129 3.17 -1.49 9.15
N GLY A 130 3.80 -1.88 8.03
CA GLY A 130 3.53 -1.29 6.71
C GLY A 130 2.09 -1.48 6.28
N MET A 131 1.51 -2.67 6.44
CA MET A 131 0.10 -2.92 6.08
C MET A 131 -0.87 -2.13 6.96
N ALA A 132 -0.55 -1.95 8.24
CA ALA A 132 -1.31 -1.10 9.15
C ALA A 132 -1.26 0.38 8.74
N LEU A 133 -0.06 0.89 8.39
CA LEU A 133 0.11 2.26 7.89
C LEU A 133 -0.59 2.49 6.55
N ILE A 134 -0.50 1.52 5.63
CA ILE A 134 -1.21 1.57 4.35
C ILE A 134 -2.71 1.71 4.59
N GLY A 135 -3.28 0.91 5.49
CA GLY A 135 -4.70 1.00 5.85
C GLY A 135 -5.08 2.36 6.44
N THR A 136 -4.24 2.88 7.34
CA THR A 136 -4.44 4.17 8.00
C THR A 136 -4.44 5.32 6.98
N ILE A 137 -3.42 5.40 6.13
CA ILE A 137 -3.27 6.48 5.14
C ILE A 137 -4.34 6.37 4.07
N SER A 138 -4.64 5.16 3.58
CA SER A 138 -5.70 4.94 2.58
C SER A 138 -7.08 5.37 3.11
N ALA A 139 -7.37 5.09 4.38
CA ALA A 139 -8.60 5.54 5.04
C ALA A 139 -8.67 7.06 5.17
N LEU A 140 -7.58 7.71 5.56
CA LEU A 140 -7.53 9.18 5.62
C LEU A 140 -7.72 9.79 4.23
N MET A 141 -7.04 9.26 3.21
CA MET A 141 -7.21 9.70 1.81
C MET A 141 -8.65 9.57 1.35
N PHE A 142 -9.30 8.43 1.64
CA PHE A 142 -10.71 8.24 1.30
C PHE A 142 -11.62 9.19 2.07
N ARG A 143 -11.33 9.46 3.35
CA ARG A 143 -12.09 10.40 4.17
C ARG A 143 -12.03 11.82 3.63
N PHE A 144 -10.87 12.26 3.14
CA PHE A 144 -10.67 13.61 2.62
C PHE A 144 -11.11 13.77 1.16
N THR A 145 -10.87 12.77 0.31
CA THR A 145 -11.16 12.86 -1.12
C THR A 145 -12.53 12.29 -1.50
N GLY A 146 -13.09 11.41 -0.66
CA GLY A 146 -14.31 10.65 -0.96
C GLY A 146 -14.15 9.63 -2.09
N THR A 147 -12.92 9.40 -2.59
CA THR A 147 -12.65 8.54 -3.75
C THR A 147 -11.61 7.47 -3.46
N LEU A 148 -11.66 6.36 -4.19
CA LEU A 148 -10.72 5.24 -4.04
C LEU A 148 -9.44 5.41 -4.87
N TYR A 149 -9.42 6.31 -5.86
CA TYR A 149 -8.29 6.46 -6.78
C TYR A 149 -6.97 6.80 -6.07
N SER A 150 -7.04 7.67 -5.06
CA SER A 150 -5.89 8.08 -4.25
C SER A 150 -5.29 6.90 -3.49
N GLY A 151 -6.13 6.12 -2.79
CA GLY A 151 -5.72 4.94 -2.04
C GLY A 151 -5.16 3.81 -2.92
N ILE A 152 -5.75 3.57 -4.10
CA ILE A 152 -5.25 2.56 -5.05
C ILE A 152 -3.84 2.92 -5.53
N CYS A 153 -3.64 4.15 -5.98
CA CYS A 153 -2.33 4.60 -6.46
C CYS A 153 -1.29 4.61 -5.34
N PHE A 154 -1.67 5.08 -4.15
CA PHE A 154 -0.83 5.06 -2.98
C PHE A 154 -0.36 3.65 -2.62
N GLN A 155 -1.30 2.71 -2.49
CA GLN A 155 -0.97 1.33 -2.14
C GLN A 155 -0.10 0.64 -3.21
N ALA A 156 -0.38 0.87 -4.50
CA ALA A 156 0.44 0.31 -5.58
C ALA A 156 1.91 0.78 -5.49
N LEU A 157 2.13 2.06 -5.17
CA LEU A 157 3.48 2.59 -4.97
C LEU A 157 4.12 2.14 -3.65
N CYS A 158 3.35 1.90 -2.58
CA CYS A 158 3.89 1.25 -1.38
C CYS A 158 4.37 -0.18 -1.68
N SER A 159 3.62 -0.92 -2.51
CA SER A 159 4.07 -2.23 -3.00
C SER A 159 5.33 -2.12 -3.85
N LEU A 160 5.47 -1.05 -4.65
CA LEU A 160 6.71 -0.75 -5.38
C LEU A 160 7.88 -0.55 -4.43
N ALA A 161 7.67 0.20 -3.34
CA ALA A 161 8.69 0.44 -2.33
C ALA A 161 9.22 -0.87 -1.74
N GLY A 162 8.33 -1.84 -1.45
CA GLY A 162 8.73 -3.17 -0.98
C GLY A 162 9.60 -3.93 -1.98
N VAL A 163 9.23 -3.91 -3.25
CA VAL A 163 10.05 -4.51 -4.32
C VAL A 163 11.41 -3.82 -4.42
N LEU A 164 11.45 -2.49 -4.37
CA LEU A 164 12.70 -1.74 -4.44
C LEU A 164 13.63 -2.05 -3.26
N VAL A 165 13.08 -2.17 -2.05
CA VAL A 165 13.85 -2.56 -0.84
C VAL A 165 14.47 -3.93 -1.01
N VAL A 166 13.73 -4.90 -1.56
CA VAL A 166 14.19 -6.28 -1.70
C VAL A 166 15.21 -6.46 -2.84
N TYR A 167 14.95 -5.88 -4.01
CA TYR A 167 15.72 -6.17 -5.23
C TYR A 167 16.77 -5.11 -5.58
N VAL A 168 16.56 -3.84 -5.21
CA VAL A 168 17.40 -2.72 -5.67
C VAL A 168 18.22 -2.11 -4.53
N ALA A 169 17.65 -2.03 -3.33
CA ALA A 169 18.24 -1.37 -2.17
C ALA A 169 18.22 -2.27 -0.92
N PRO A 170 18.80 -3.48 -0.97
CA PRO A 170 18.70 -4.47 0.10
C PRO A 170 19.33 -3.99 1.42
N LYS A 171 20.29 -3.06 1.38
CA LYS A 171 20.85 -2.40 2.56
C LYS A 171 19.82 -1.64 3.39
N THR A 172 18.71 -1.20 2.80
CA THR A 172 17.66 -0.47 3.53
C THR A 172 16.70 -1.36 4.28
N ILE A 173 16.69 -2.67 4.00
CA ILE A 173 15.84 -3.63 4.69
C ILE A 173 16.21 -3.75 6.18
N THR A 174 17.45 -3.45 6.54
CA THR A 174 17.90 -3.48 7.95
C THR A 174 17.24 -2.36 8.77
N LEU A 175 16.85 -1.26 8.12
CA LEU A 175 16.17 -0.13 8.76
C LEU A 175 14.65 -0.20 8.60
N PHE A 176 14.18 -0.68 7.44
CA PHE A 176 12.75 -0.78 7.13
C PHE A 176 12.15 -2.17 7.37
N GLY A 177 12.90 -3.13 7.89
CA GLY A 177 12.43 -4.51 8.10
C GLY A 177 11.25 -4.66 9.06
N VAL A 178 10.89 -3.63 9.83
CA VAL A 178 9.67 -3.62 10.67
C VAL A 178 8.42 -3.27 9.84
N LEU A 179 8.58 -2.64 8.68
CA LEU A 179 7.49 -2.25 7.79
C LEU A 179 7.06 -3.36 6.82
N PHE A 180 7.88 -4.39 6.62
CA PHE A 180 7.68 -5.47 5.65
C PHE A 180 7.67 -6.82 6.36
#